data_AF-A0A950FCQ8-F1
#
_entry.id   AF-A0A950FCQ8-F1
#
_cell.length_a   1.000
_cell.length_b   1.000
_cell.length_c   1.000
_cell.angle_alpha   90.00
_cell.angle_beta   90.00
_cell.angle_gamma   90.00
#
_symmetry.space_group_name_H-M   'P 1'
#
loop_
_entity.id
_entity.type
_entity.pdbx_description
1 polymer ?
#
loop_
_entity_poly.entity_id
_entity_poly.type
_entity_poly.pdbx_seq_one_letter_code
_entity_poly.pdbx_strand_id
1 'polypeptide(L)'
;MTMTTSGEKVVAHFNNITFHGTLVDNGNQINATYTGPRGDGWVTLHFHNEGNGFGGEWGLKGKPADGKFVGTRATASPAPAGSQ
;
A
#
# COMPACT_ATOMS: atom_id res chain seq x y z
N MET A 1 8.51 0.98 -6.56
CA MET A 1 7.74 0.37 -5.45
C MET A 1 7.28 -0.98 -5.92
N THR A 2 7.54 -2.04 -5.15
CA THR A 2 7.03 -3.38 -5.46
C THR A 2 6.11 -3.80 -4.33
N MET A 3 4.94 -4.33 -4.66
CA MET A 3 3.97 -4.83 -3.70
C MET A 3 3.57 -6.24 -4.09
N THR A 4 3.62 -7.15 -3.13
CA THR A 4 3.24 -8.55 -3.30
C THR A 4 2.12 -8.86 -2.33
N THR A 5 1.08 -9.52 -2.82
CA THR A 5 -0.03 -10.01 -2.02
C THR A 5 -0.04 -11.53 -2.00
N SER A 6 -0.34 -12.11 -0.84
CA SER A 6 -0.51 -13.56 -0.66
C SER A 6 -1.69 -13.80 0.28
N GLY A 7 -2.83 -14.16 -0.30
CA GLY A 7 -4.12 -14.08 0.39
C GLY A 7 -4.38 -12.65 0.87
N GLU A 8 -4.66 -12.50 2.15
CA GLU A 8 -4.87 -11.19 2.79
C GLU A 8 -3.55 -10.49 3.17
N LYS A 9 -2.39 -11.17 3.14
CA LYS A 9 -1.14 -10.54 3.52
C LYS A 9 -0.59 -9.68 2.38
N VAL A 10 -0.13 -8.48 2.72
CA VAL A 10 0.50 -7.54 1.81
C VAL A 10 1.91 -7.26 2.29
N VAL A 11 2.91 -7.38 1.42
CA VAL A 11 4.26 -6.91 1.67
C VAL A 11 4.63 -5.93 0.58
N ALA A 12 5.02 -4.71 0.95
CA ALA A 12 5.45 -3.70 0.00
C ALA A 12 6.81 -3.13 0.34
N HIS A 13 7.66 -2.95 -0.67
CA HIS A 13 8.99 -2.38 -0.53
C HIS A 13 9.03 -1.03 -1.25
N PHE A 14 9.37 0.01 -0.50
CA PHE A 14 9.53 1.37 -1.01
C PHE A 14 10.83 1.98 -0.47
N ASN A 15 11.81 2.18 -1.34
CA ASN A 15 13.16 2.60 -0.96
C ASN A 15 13.71 1.70 0.17
N ASN A 16 14.09 2.28 1.32
CA ASN A 16 14.61 1.58 2.49
C ASN A 16 13.51 1.29 3.53
N ILE A 17 12.25 1.19 3.10
CA ILE A 17 11.10 0.95 3.96
C ILE A 17 10.39 -0.34 3.49
N THR A 18 10.18 -1.24 4.44
CA THR A 18 9.34 -2.43 4.26
C THR A 18 8.02 -2.24 4.98
N PHE A 19 6.93 -2.44 4.26
CA PHE A 19 5.57 -2.42 4.76
C PHE A 19 5.09 -3.86 4.93
N HIS A 20 4.54 -4.16 6.10
CA HIS A 20 3.83 -5.40 6.39
C HIS A 20 2.38 -5.06 6.65
N GLY A 21 1.50 -5.48 5.74
CA GLY A 21 0.09 -5.15 5.77
C GLY A 21 -0.83 -6.35 5.66
N THR A 22 -2.09 -6.07 5.93
CA THR A 22 -3.20 -7.00 5.77
C THR A 22 -4.32 -6.30 5.00
N LEU A 23 -4.81 -6.97 3.95
CA LEU A 23 -6.04 -6.65 3.25
C LEU A 23 -7.20 -6.91 4.21
N VAL A 24 -7.99 -5.90 4.48
CA VAL A 24 -9.18 -5.96 5.33
C VAL A 24 -10.37 -5.38 4.56
N ASP A 25 -11.55 -5.39 5.18
CA ASP A 25 -12.78 -4.83 4.59
C ASP A 25 -13.08 -5.41 3.20
N ASN A 26 -13.09 -6.75 3.10
CA ASN A 26 -13.28 -7.49 1.84
C ASN A 26 -12.31 -7.08 0.72
N GLY A 27 -11.13 -6.59 1.10
CA GLY A 27 -10.07 -6.17 0.19
C GLY A 27 -10.15 -4.72 -0.26
N ASN A 28 -11.01 -3.90 0.35
CA ASN A 28 -11.11 -2.48 0.07
C ASN A 28 -10.18 -1.63 0.96
N GLN A 29 -9.51 -2.23 1.94
CA GLN A 29 -8.60 -1.51 2.81
C GLN A 29 -7.33 -2.32 3.07
N ILE A 30 -6.20 -1.65 3.26
CA ILE A 30 -4.95 -2.23 3.74
C ILE A 30 -4.55 -1.50 5.01
N ASN A 31 -4.36 -2.26 6.09
CA ASN A 31 -3.71 -1.78 7.29
C ASN A 31 -2.29 -2.34 7.31
N ALA A 32 -1.29 -1.46 7.36
CA ALA A 32 0.11 -1.85 7.36
C ALA A 32 0.92 -1.15 8.44
N THR A 33 1.97 -1.82 8.88
CA THR A 33 3.05 -1.22 9.67
C THR A 33 4.30 -1.15 8.82
N TYR A 34 5.15 -0.16 9.07
CA TYR A 34 6.44 -0.04 8.41
C TYR A 34 7.55 0.24 9.40
N THR A 35 8.75 -0.19 9.05
CA THR A 35 10.00 0.22 9.71
C THR A 35 10.80 1.03 8.71
N GLY A 36 11.18 2.25 9.09
CA GLY A 36 11.95 3.15 8.24
C GLY A 36 13.05 3.89 9.01
N PRO A 37 13.91 4.64 8.30
CA PRO A 37 15.06 5.33 8.89
C PRO A 37 14.66 6.44 9.88
N ARG A 38 13.40 6.88 9.88
CA ARG A 38 12.85 7.88 10.81
C ARG A 38 12.05 7.25 11.97
N GLY A 39 12.05 5.93 12.07
CA GLY A 39 11.30 5.16 13.06
C GLY A 39 10.20 4.31 12.45
N ASP A 40 9.55 3.53 13.33
CA ASP A 40 8.43 2.68 12.98
C ASP A 40 7.13 3.49 12.88
N GLY A 41 6.24 3.06 12.00
CA GLY A 41 4.95 3.69 11.81
C GLY A 41 3.88 2.76 11.29
N TRP A 42 2.72 3.35 11.02
CA TRP A 42 1.54 2.71 10.49
C TRP A 42 1.05 3.45 9.26
N VAL A 43 0.37 2.72 8.39
CA VAL A 43 -0.29 3.25 7.20
C VAL A 43 -1.63 2.55 7.03
N THR A 44 -2.64 3.32 6.68
CA THR A 44 -3.95 2.81 6.27
C THR A 44 -4.21 3.29 4.85
N LEU A 45 -4.58 2.36 3.97
CA LEU A 45 -4.92 2.64 2.57
C LEU A 45 -6.35 2.16 2.32
N HIS A 46 -7.16 3.00 1.67
CA HIS A 46 -8.51 2.69 1.24
C HIS A 46 -8.57 2.72 -0.29
N PHE A 47 -9.08 1.64 -0.87
CA PHE A 47 -9.39 1.56 -2.29
C PHE A 47 -10.75 2.18 -2.56
N HIS A 48 -10.84 3.02 -3.58
CA HIS A 48 -12.12 3.59 -3.99
C HIS A 48 -12.86 2.55 -4.85
N ASN A 49 -14.13 2.28 -4.51
CA ASN A 49 -14.95 1.30 -5.25
C ASN A 49 -15.29 1.77 -6.67
N GLU A 50 -15.36 3.08 -6.89
CA GLU A 50 -15.87 3.67 -8.14
C GLU A 50 -14.77 4.08 -9.13
N GLY A 51 -13.50 3.71 -8.90
CA GLY A 51 -12.45 4.06 -9.86
C GLY A 51 -11.07 3.48 -9.57
N ASN A 52 -10.13 3.83 -10.45
CA ASN A 52 -8.70 3.48 -10.35
C ASN A 52 -7.99 4.29 -9.26
N GLY A 53 -8.66 4.67 -8.16
CA GLY A 53 -8.12 5.51 -7.10
C GLY A 53 -7.86 4.73 -5.81
N PHE A 54 -6.95 5.24 -5.00
CA PHE A 54 -6.79 4.89 -3.60
C PHE A 54 -6.38 6.13 -2.79
N GLY A 55 -6.72 6.15 -1.51
CA GLY A 55 -6.30 7.19 -0.58
C GLY A 55 -5.82 6.57 0.72
N GLY A 56 -5.26 7.37 1.60
CA GLY A 56 -4.85 6.85 2.89
C GLY A 56 -4.15 7.86 3.78
N GLU A 57 -3.78 7.37 4.95
CA GLU A 57 -3.13 8.13 6.00
C GLU A 57 -1.97 7.34 6.57
N TRP A 58 -0.97 8.03 7.10
CA TRP A 58 0.17 7.40 7.76
C TRP A 58 0.55 8.19 9.01
N GLY A 59 1.20 7.52 9.96
CA GLY A 59 1.72 8.16 11.18
C GLY A 59 2.79 7.32 11.85
N LEU A 60 3.54 7.92 12.76
CA LEU A 60 4.50 7.22 13.59
C LEU A 60 3.81 6.32 14.63
N LYS A 61 4.53 5.30 15.11
CA LYS A 61 4.03 4.36 16.12
C LYS A 61 3.56 5.10 17.39
N GLY A 62 2.30 4.86 17.78
CA GLY A 62 1.68 5.49 18.94
C GLY A 62 1.33 6.97 18.76
N LYS A 63 1.36 7.49 17.52
CA LYS A 63 0.96 8.84 17.17
C LYS A 63 -0.29 8.85 16.27
N PRO A 64 -1.06 9.95 16.27
CA PRO A 64 -2.08 10.22 15.25
C PRO A 64 -1.48 10.25 13.84
N ALA A 65 -2.34 10.40 12.84
CA ALA A 65 -1.88 10.56 11.46
C ALA A 65 -0.99 11.80 11.33
N ASP A 66 0.20 11.62 10.75
CA ASP A 66 1.15 12.68 10.44
C ASP A 66 0.94 13.21 9.02
N GLY A 67 0.26 12.44 8.15
CA GLY A 67 -0.02 12.86 6.79
C GLY A 67 -1.07 12.02 6.09
N LYS A 68 -1.49 12.51 4.92
CA LYS A 68 -2.45 11.87 4.02
C LYS A 68 -1.85 11.74 2.62
N PHE A 69 -2.33 10.76 1.86
CA PHE A 69 -1.97 10.58 0.46
C PHE A 69 -3.19 10.19 -0.36
N VAL A 70 -3.11 10.52 -1.65
CA VAL A 70 -4.06 10.08 -2.68
C VAL A 70 -3.22 9.58 -3.84
N GLY A 71 -3.63 8.46 -4.42
CA GLY A 71 -2.97 7.83 -5.54
C GLY A 71 -3.96 7.25 -6.52
N THR A 72 -3.45 6.95 -7.71
CA THR A 72 -4.16 6.22 -8.76
C THR A 72 -3.48 4.88 -9.00
N ARG A 73 -4.28 3.84 -9.17
CA ARG A 73 -3.84 2.52 -9.63
C ARG A 73 -3.33 2.69 -11.05
N ALA A 74 -2.05 2.42 -11.26
CA ALA A 74 -1.56 2.17 -12.60
C ALA A 74 -2.17 0.85 -13.09
N THR A 75 -2.81 0.86 -14.26
CA THR A 75 -3.07 -0.40 -14.96
C THR A 75 -1.73 -1.06 -15.24
N ALA A 76 -1.66 -2.39 -15.09
CA ALA A 76 -0.46 -3.13 -15.49
C ALA A 76 -0.12 -2.74 -16.94
N SER A 77 1.12 -2.33 -17.20
CA SER A 77 1.59 -2.24 -18.58
C SER A 77 1.42 -3.65 -19.18
N PRO A 78 0.80 -3.80 -20.35
CA PRO A 78 0.64 -5.12 -20.96
C PRO A 78 2.02 -5.78 -21.02
N ALA A 79 2.11 -7.03 -20.59
CA ALA A 79 3.33 -7.81 -20.76
C ALA A 79 3.77 -7.69 -22.24
N PRO A 80 5.07 -7.48 -22.53
CA PRO A 80 5.52 -7.41 -23.92
C PRO A 80 5.01 -8.66 -24.63
N ALA A 81 4.24 -8.46 -25.70
CA ALA A 81 3.73 -9.55 -26.52
C ALA A 81 4.94 -10.38 -26.93
N GLY A 82 5.02 -11.62 -26.43
CA GLY A 82 6.03 -12.55 -26.85
C GLY A 82 5.91 -12.72 -28.36
N SER A 83 6.93 -12.31 -29.10
CA SER A 83 7.08 -12.66 -30.51
C SER A 83 7.20 -14.19 -30.58
N GLN A 84 6.18 -14.84 -31.12
CA GLN A 84 6.22 -16.25 -31.50
C GLN A 84 6.77 -16.38 -32.92
#